data_AF-A0A2E7BQN6-F1
#
_entry.id   AF-A0A2E7BQN6-F1
#
_cell.length_a   1.000
_cell.length_b   1.000
_cell.length_c   1.000
_cell.angle_alpha   90.00
_cell.angle_beta   90.00
_cell.angle_gamma   90.00
#
_symmetry.space_group_name_H-M   'P 1'
#
loop_
_entity.id
_entity.type
_entity.pdbx_description
1 polymer ?
#
loop_
_entity_poly.entity_id
_entity_poly.type
_entity_poly.pdbx_seq_one_letter_code
_entity_poly.pdbx_strand_id
1 'polypeptide(L)'
;MRSFSVLVLICAAGCLPDDASSSSSGGVRGASGGQDAGPTSGASDAGSSSRVDAGGGAQGPDAGGTQPSSPLVDSDCLDGQYRETMVDPDAEIADLVGNFSSPDFMIYIEEVLNRRYPLGWHIIDRGLREGAAIGHCIDFFMRDRSSAERVNSQLSTAVHECGHFLNMSLNDDAFVIRRDLQITCQDGDSTDRFGRTFARSRINDDDYSRLRPPCQGNRSPDCDSYADIYLDGDPDNDDFEGGDQGFNMLAEEVVQYINSLATSYAIYDQSRYSTSARDGILTHLWWIQRYLAHARDRYPAAHQFILGNDCYRRLILTIWGRAWLYLEATEEISQLTINGGEIETLVLDPNLLAEIEAVREAHGCR
;
A
#
# COMPACT_ATOMS: atom_id res chain seq x y z
N MET A 1 21.80 5.87 2.55
CA MET A 1 22.07 4.53 1.97
C MET A 1 21.91 3.37 2.96
N ARG A 2 21.95 3.54 4.30
CA ARG A 2 21.62 2.44 5.25
C ARG A 2 20.12 2.15 5.37
N SER A 3 19.23 3.12 5.16
CA SER A 3 17.77 2.91 5.17
C SER A 3 17.23 2.11 3.97
N PHE A 4 18.02 1.91 2.90
CA PHE A 4 17.57 1.25 1.67
C PHE A 4 17.42 -0.27 1.81
N SER A 5 18.19 -0.91 2.69
CA SER A 5 18.20 -2.38 2.82
C SER A 5 17.09 -2.92 3.73
N VAL A 6 16.47 -2.06 4.56
CA VAL A 6 15.45 -2.47 5.55
C VAL A 6 14.06 -2.49 4.90
N LEU A 7 13.70 -1.48 4.11
CA LEU A 7 12.38 -1.39 3.45
C LEU A 7 12.12 -2.56 2.48
N VAL A 8 13.11 -2.90 1.64
CA VAL A 8 12.99 -3.99 0.64
C VAL A 8 12.90 -5.39 1.27
N LEU A 9 13.43 -5.57 2.50
CA LEU A 9 13.40 -6.86 3.18
C LEU A 9 12.04 -7.16 3.86
N ILE A 10 11.30 -6.11 4.23
CA ILE A 10 10.08 -6.19 5.05
C ILE A 10 8.85 -6.52 4.19
N CYS A 11 8.66 -5.87 3.04
CA CYS A 11 7.49 -6.12 2.17
C CYS A 11 7.45 -7.55 1.57
N ALA A 12 8.63 -8.15 1.32
CA ALA A 12 8.75 -9.52 0.79
C ALA A 12 8.21 -10.62 1.73
N ALA A 13 7.93 -10.33 3.00
CA ALA A 13 7.36 -11.30 3.94
C ALA A 13 5.82 -11.20 4.04
N GLY A 14 5.23 -10.05 3.74
CA GLY A 14 3.79 -9.78 3.90
C GLY A 14 2.94 -9.96 2.64
N CYS A 15 3.56 -9.84 1.47
CA CYS A 15 2.88 -9.95 0.17
C CYS A 15 3.12 -11.29 -0.54
N LEU A 16 3.67 -12.30 0.15
CA LEU A 16 3.80 -13.64 -0.43
C LEU A 16 2.43 -14.33 -0.40
N PRO A 17 1.92 -14.84 -1.54
CA PRO A 17 0.80 -15.78 -1.51
C PRO A 17 1.17 -16.95 -0.61
N ASP A 18 0.21 -17.39 0.21
CA ASP A 18 0.33 -18.58 1.05
C ASP A 18 0.68 -19.80 0.19
N ASP A 19 1.98 -20.07 0.05
CA ASP A 19 2.43 -21.34 -0.50
C ASP A 19 1.99 -22.43 0.47
N ALA A 20 1.07 -23.26 -0.04
CA ALA A 20 0.53 -24.44 0.58
C ALA A 20 1.59 -25.19 1.39
N SER A 21 1.28 -25.44 2.66
CA SER A 21 2.07 -26.24 3.57
C SER A 21 2.44 -27.60 2.95
N SER A 22 3.66 -27.73 2.42
CA SER A 22 4.29 -29.03 2.22
C SER A 22 5.19 -29.31 3.42
N SER A 23 4.76 -30.26 4.25
CA SER A 23 5.55 -30.81 5.34
C SER A 23 6.81 -31.48 4.79
N SER A 24 7.99 -30.96 5.15
CA SER A 24 9.19 -31.78 5.18
C SER A 24 9.99 -31.50 6.44
N SER A 25 10.24 -32.59 7.14
CA SER A 25 10.92 -32.66 8.42
C SER A 25 12.43 -32.70 8.23
N GLY A 26 13.14 -31.95 9.08
CA GLY A 26 14.42 -32.36 9.65
C GLY A 26 15.68 -31.77 9.04
N GLY A 27 16.48 -31.09 9.89
CA GLY A 27 17.89 -30.83 9.59
C GLY A 27 18.54 -29.71 10.38
N VAL A 28 18.71 -29.87 11.69
CA VAL A 28 19.51 -28.98 12.55
C VAL A 28 21.02 -29.14 12.25
N ARG A 29 21.77 -28.03 12.08
CA ARG A 29 23.04 -27.66 12.75
C ARG A 29 23.92 -26.73 11.89
N GLY A 30 24.47 -25.67 12.50
CA GLY A 30 25.74 -25.07 12.11
C GLY A 30 25.90 -23.59 12.44
N ALA A 31 26.68 -23.28 13.48
CA ALA A 31 27.03 -21.94 13.95
C ALA A 31 28.31 -21.37 13.29
N SER A 32 28.63 -20.10 13.63
CA SER A 32 29.83 -19.26 13.39
C SER A 32 29.64 -18.19 12.29
N GLY A 33 30.07 -16.92 12.40
CA GLY A 33 30.94 -16.20 13.33
C GLY A 33 31.75 -15.15 12.55
N GLY A 34 31.94 -13.93 13.09
CA GLY A 34 32.90 -12.90 12.61
C GLY A 34 32.22 -11.61 12.08
N GLN A 35 32.18 -10.49 12.81
CA GLN A 35 33.22 -9.48 13.12
C GLN A 35 33.72 -8.61 11.95
N ASP A 36 33.47 -7.31 12.11
CA ASP A 36 34.27 -6.11 11.80
C ASP A 36 34.75 -5.81 10.37
N ALA A 37 34.34 -4.64 9.85
CA ALA A 37 35.20 -3.44 9.80
C ALA A 37 34.58 -2.32 8.93
N GLY A 38 34.46 -1.10 9.49
CA GLY A 38 34.41 0.14 8.69
C GLY A 38 35.77 0.44 8.05
N PRO A 39 35.91 1.49 7.20
CA PRO A 39 35.93 2.86 7.76
C PRO A 39 35.41 4.02 6.87
N THR A 40 35.08 5.10 7.59
CA THR A 40 35.08 6.57 7.39
C THR A 40 35.34 7.29 6.04
N SER A 41 34.68 8.48 5.99
CA SER A 41 35.01 9.78 5.32
C SER A 41 34.46 9.97 3.90
N GLY A 42 33.92 11.13 3.48
CA GLY A 42 33.71 12.47 4.04
C GLY A 42 33.24 13.43 2.91
N ALA A 43 32.82 14.65 3.28
CA ALA A 43 32.43 15.82 2.44
C ALA A 43 30.97 15.84 1.89
N SER A 44 30.05 16.67 2.40
CA SER A 44 29.85 18.14 2.21
C SER A 44 29.69 18.56 0.75
N ASP A 45 28.48 18.94 0.32
CA ASP A 45 28.17 20.35 -0.02
C ASP A 45 26.68 20.62 -0.28
N ALA A 46 26.31 21.87 0.00
CA ALA A 46 24.97 22.43 -0.05
C ALA A 46 24.46 22.67 -1.48
N GLY A 47 23.15 22.57 -1.66
CA GLY A 47 22.48 22.90 -2.92
C GLY A 47 20.98 23.03 -2.76
N SER A 48 20.55 24.16 -2.17
CA SER A 48 19.16 24.60 -2.20
C SER A 48 18.72 24.79 -3.65
N SER A 49 17.81 23.93 -4.13
CA SER A 49 17.05 24.20 -5.34
C SER A 49 15.57 24.17 -5.01
N SER A 50 15.03 25.37 -4.82
CA SER A 50 13.61 25.68 -4.81
C SER A 50 13.00 25.17 -6.12
N ARG A 51 12.23 24.08 -6.05
CA ARG A 51 11.41 23.62 -7.17
C ARG A 51 9.96 24.00 -6.92
N VAL A 52 9.64 25.16 -7.48
CA VAL A 52 8.40 25.56 -8.15
C VAL A 52 7.17 24.70 -7.86
N ASP A 53 6.24 25.30 -7.12
CA ASP A 53 4.81 25.01 -7.10
C ASP A 53 4.28 24.66 -8.50
N ALA A 54 3.83 23.42 -8.68
CA ALA A 54 2.91 23.08 -9.76
C ALA A 54 1.50 23.44 -9.30
N GLY A 55 1.08 24.63 -9.71
CA GLY A 55 -0.23 25.19 -9.46
C GLY A 55 -1.38 24.32 -9.99
N GLY A 56 -2.56 24.59 -9.44
CA GLY A 56 -3.81 24.03 -9.89
C GLY A 56 -4.09 24.31 -11.36
N GLY A 57 -4.68 23.32 -12.03
CA GLY A 57 -5.15 23.47 -13.40
C GLY A 57 -5.66 22.17 -13.97
N ALA A 58 -6.97 22.18 -14.27
CA ALA A 58 -7.72 21.28 -15.14
C ALA A 58 -8.06 19.88 -14.58
N GLN A 59 -9.36 19.74 -14.26
CA GLN A 59 -10.09 18.49 -14.45
C GLN A 59 -9.84 18.00 -15.89
N GLY A 60 -8.94 17.04 -16.03
CA GLY A 60 -8.72 16.30 -17.27
C GLY A 60 -9.93 15.41 -17.58
N PRO A 61 -10.19 15.09 -18.86
CA PRO A 61 -11.43 14.49 -19.33
C PRO A 61 -11.44 12.98 -19.11
N ASP A 62 -11.60 12.54 -17.87
CA ASP A 62 -12.13 11.21 -17.53
C ASP A 62 -13.37 11.38 -16.63
N ALA A 63 -14.36 12.09 -17.19
CA ALA A 63 -15.73 12.14 -16.66
C ALA A 63 -16.49 10.80 -16.87
N GLY A 64 -15.86 9.81 -17.50
CA GLY A 64 -16.37 8.45 -17.68
C GLY A 64 -15.61 7.49 -16.77
N GLY A 65 -16.14 7.25 -15.58
CA GLY A 65 -15.57 6.28 -14.64
C GLY A 65 -16.61 5.85 -13.62
N THR A 66 -16.42 4.65 -13.08
CA THR A 66 -17.26 4.10 -12.02
C THR A 66 -16.99 4.87 -10.74
N GLN A 67 -18.06 5.19 -9.99
CA GLN A 67 -17.97 5.77 -8.66
C GLN A 67 -18.23 4.71 -7.61
N PRO A 68 -17.65 4.85 -6.40
CA PRO A 68 -18.11 4.08 -5.26
C PRO A 68 -19.60 4.37 -5.00
N SER A 69 -20.36 3.34 -4.65
CA SER A 69 -21.75 3.43 -4.23
C SER A 69 -21.94 3.22 -2.74
N SER A 70 -20.84 3.01 -2.01
CA SER A 70 -20.86 2.57 -0.63
C SER A 70 -21.58 3.60 0.24
N PRO A 71 -22.40 3.19 1.22
CA PRO A 71 -22.95 4.12 2.19
C PRO A 71 -21.86 4.79 3.08
N LEU A 72 -20.61 4.34 2.95
CA LEU A 72 -19.46 4.85 3.69
C LEU A 72 -18.73 5.96 2.96
N VAL A 73 -19.08 6.26 1.72
CA VAL A 73 -18.63 7.46 1.00
C VAL A 73 -19.73 8.52 1.02
N ASP A 74 -19.34 9.79 0.91
CA ASP A 74 -20.29 10.89 0.75
C ASP A 74 -20.31 11.33 -0.71
N SER A 75 -21.47 11.17 -1.37
CA SER A 75 -21.65 11.52 -2.79
C SER A 75 -21.40 12.99 -3.11
N ASP A 76 -21.56 13.88 -2.13
CA ASP A 76 -21.33 15.31 -2.27
C ASP A 76 -19.89 15.72 -1.88
N CYS A 77 -19.07 14.75 -1.45
CA CYS A 77 -17.67 14.92 -1.07
C CYS A 77 -16.69 14.25 -2.04
N LEU A 78 -15.40 14.53 -1.88
CA LEU A 78 -14.34 14.05 -2.78
C LEU A 78 -14.26 12.52 -2.86
N ASP A 79 -14.56 11.82 -1.77
CA ASP A 79 -14.51 10.36 -1.71
C ASP A 79 -15.67 9.70 -2.49
N GLY A 80 -16.91 10.21 -2.41
CA GLY A 80 -18.01 9.74 -3.26
C GLY A 80 -17.95 10.28 -4.70
N GLN A 81 -17.23 11.37 -4.92
CA GLN A 81 -16.98 11.92 -6.26
C GLN A 81 -15.82 11.25 -7.00
N TYR A 82 -15.01 10.44 -6.31
CA TYR A 82 -13.91 9.71 -6.92
C TYR A 82 -14.41 8.83 -8.07
N ARG A 83 -13.66 8.81 -9.17
CA ARG A 83 -13.97 8.01 -10.38
C ARG A 83 -12.72 7.35 -10.89
N GLU A 84 -12.82 6.13 -11.42
CA GLU A 84 -11.80 5.58 -12.31
C GLU A 84 -12.42 4.57 -13.30
N THR A 85 -11.70 4.28 -14.38
CA THR A 85 -12.01 3.12 -15.20
C THR A 85 -11.66 1.86 -14.41
N MET A 86 -12.68 1.05 -14.11
CA MET A 86 -12.48 -0.21 -13.39
C MET A 86 -11.65 -1.20 -14.20
N VAL A 87 -11.03 -2.13 -13.48
CA VAL A 87 -10.45 -3.34 -14.09
C VAL A 87 -11.50 -4.11 -14.87
N ASP A 88 -11.06 -4.78 -15.92
CA ASP A 88 -11.90 -5.66 -16.74
C ASP A 88 -11.47 -7.11 -16.51
N PRO A 89 -12.01 -7.79 -15.47
CA PRO A 89 -11.64 -9.17 -15.17
C PRO A 89 -12.15 -10.16 -16.24
N ASP A 90 -13.16 -9.76 -17.03
CA ASP A 90 -13.79 -10.61 -18.05
C ASP A 90 -13.10 -10.51 -19.41
N ALA A 91 -12.20 -9.53 -19.61
CA ALA A 91 -11.42 -9.46 -20.84
C ALA A 91 -10.59 -10.74 -21.02
N GLU A 92 -10.84 -11.45 -22.12
CA GLU A 92 -10.19 -12.72 -22.45
C GLU A 92 -8.67 -12.59 -22.47
N ILE A 93 -7.93 -13.45 -21.76
CA ILE A 93 -6.46 -13.55 -21.78
C ILE A 93 -5.96 -14.97 -22.11
N ALA A 94 -6.85 -15.86 -22.53
CA ALA A 94 -6.51 -17.27 -22.79
C ALA A 94 -5.44 -17.44 -23.89
N ASP A 95 -5.43 -16.54 -24.88
CA ASP A 95 -4.38 -16.43 -25.90
C ASP A 95 -3.01 -16.11 -25.28
N LEU A 96 -2.97 -15.18 -24.32
CA LEU A 96 -1.73 -14.80 -23.63
C LEU A 96 -1.23 -15.95 -22.76
N VAL A 97 -2.12 -16.60 -22.01
CA VAL A 97 -1.80 -17.75 -21.17
C VAL A 97 -1.29 -18.91 -22.02
N GLY A 98 -1.94 -19.20 -23.15
CA GLY A 98 -1.56 -20.28 -24.06
C GLY A 98 -0.24 -20.05 -24.80
N ASN A 99 0.14 -18.79 -25.01
CA ASN A 99 1.39 -18.40 -25.68
C ASN A 99 2.51 -18.03 -24.71
N PHE A 100 2.33 -18.22 -23.40
CA PHE A 100 3.33 -17.84 -22.40
C PHE A 100 4.68 -18.53 -22.63
N SER A 101 5.74 -17.73 -22.51
CA SER A 101 7.13 -18.18 -22.52
C SER A 101 7.86 -17.56 -21.32
N SER A 102 8.63 -18.38 -20.60
CA SER A 102 9.39 -17.90 -19.44
C SER A 102 10.42 -16.81 -19.80
N PRO A 103 11.16 -16.89 -20.93
CA PRO A 103 12.01 -15.79 -21.38
C PRO A 103 11.26 -14.49 -21.67
N ASP A 104 10.00 -14.56 -22.09
CA ASP A 104 9.18 -13.41 -22.49
C ASP A 104 8.18 -12.98 -21.40
N PHE A 105 8.40 -13.39 -20.15
CA PHE A 105 7.44 -13.16 -19.07
C PHE A 105 7.07 -11.68 -18.87
N MET A 106 7.98 -10.73 -19.15
CA MET A 106 7.68 -9.30 -19.09
C MET A 106 6.68 -8.84 -20.16
N ILE A 107 6.77 -9.41 -21.38
CA ILE A 107 5.79 -9.15 -22.45
C ILE A 107 4.43 -9.68 -22.01
N TYR A 108 4.40 -10.87 -21.41
CA TYR A 108 3.18 -11.43 -20.85
C TYR A 108 2.55 -10.53 -19.76
N ILE A 109 3.35 -10.04 -18.81
CA ILE A 109 2.89 -9.11 -17.76
C ILE A 109 2.28 -7.84 -18.39
N GLU A 110 3.00 -7.24 -19.34
CA GLU A 110 2.54 -6.05 -20.06
C GLU A 110 1.20 -6.29 -20.76
N GLU A 111 1.08 -7.38 -21.52
CA GLU A 111 -0.11 -7.68 -22.31
C GLU A 111 -1.32 -8.02 -21.43
N VAL A 112 -1.13 -8.79 -20.36
CA VAL A 112 -2.21 -9.12 -19.40
C VAL A 112 -2.69 -7.87 -18.69
N LEU A 113 -1.78 -7.08 -18.12
CA LEU A 113 -2.16 -5.89 -17.38
C LEU A 113 -2.72 -4.80 -18.31
N ASN A 114 -2.18 -4.57 -19.50
CA ASN A 114 -2.81 -3.64 -20.44
C ASN A 114 -4.22 -4.07 -20.86
N ARG A 115 -4.53 -5.36 -20.82
CA ARG A 115 -5.87 -5.86 -21.15
C ARG A 115 -6.84 -5.76 -19.97
N ARG A 116 -6.42 -6.09 -18.75
CA ARG A 116 -7.31 -6.19 -17.59
C ARG A 116 -7.14 -5.12 -16.53
N TYR A 117 -5.93 -4.58 -16.35
CA TYR A 117 -5.64 -3.51 -15.39
C TYR A 117 -4.55 -2.54 -15.90
N PRO A 118 -4.88 -1.63 -16.83
CA PRO A 118 -3.88 -0.78 -17.47
C PRO A 118 -3.09 0.10 -16.50
N LEU A 119 -3.70 0.52 -15.38
CA LEU A 119 -2.99 1.25 -14.33
C LEU A 119 -1.92 0.38 -13.65
N GLY A 120 -2.16 -0.91 -13.44
CA GLY A 120 -1.14 -1.84 -12.92
C GLY A 120 0.09 -1.91 -13.81
N TRP A 121 -0.08 -1.99 -15.15
CA TRP A 121 1.05 -1.91 -16.07
C TRP A 121 1.77 -0.57 -15.99
N HIS A 122 1.02 0.53 -15.91
CA HIS A 122 1.60 1.87 -15.79
C HIS A 122 2.48 2.01 -14.55
N ILE A 123 2.07 1.43 -13.42
CA ILE A 123 2.84 1.42 -12.18
C ILE A 123 4.12 0.58 -12.36
N ILE A 124 4.04 -0.61 -12.94
CA ILE A 124 5.23 -1.45 -13.20
C ILE A 124 6.20 -0.74 -14.14
N ASP A 125 5.74 -0.28 -15.31
CA ASP A 125 6.59 0.39 -16.30
C ASP A 125 7.30 1.62 -15.71
N ARG A 126 6.56 2.47 -14.97
CA ARG A 126 7.16 3.64 -14.32
C ARG A 126 8.07 3.26 -13.18
N GLY A 127 7.69 2.32 -12.31
CA GLY A 127 8.54 1.84 -11.21
C GLY A 127 9.86 1.26 -11.71
N LEU A 128 9.86 0.56 -12.85
CA LEU A 128 11.08 0.07 -13.50
C LEU A 128 11.93 1.18 -14.10
N ARG A 129 11.32 2.16 -14.79
CA ARG A 129 12.06 3.25 -15.45
C ARG A 129 12.59 4.30 -14.48
N GLU A 130 11.77 4.71 -13.52
CA GLU A 130 12.06 5.80 -12.58
C GLU A 130 12.76 5.27 -11.33
N GLY A 131 12.42 4.06 -10.87
CA GLY A 131 13.08 3.37 -9.76
C GLY A 131 14.39 2.67 -10.12
N ALA A 132 14.89 2.79 -11.36
CA ALA A 132 16.08 2.08 -11.83
C ALA A 132 17.34 2.31 -10.95
N ALA A 133 17.44 3.46 -10.28
CA ALA A 133 18.52 3.76 -9.35
C ALA A 133 18.47 2.96 -8.04
N ILE A 134 17.28 2.47 -7.67
CA ILE A 134 17.01 1.62 -6.50
C ILE A 134 17.25 0.15 -6.86
N GLY A 135 16.90 -0.21 -8.08
CA GLY A 135 17.03 -1.56 -8.64
C GLY A 135 15.79 -1.91 -9.46
N HIS A 136 15.58 -3.20 -9.71
CA HIS A 136 14.49 -3.69 -10.56
C HIS A 136 13.45 -4.41 -9.70
N CYS A 137 12.33 -3.76 -9.37
CA CYS A 137 11.28 -4.32 -8.48
C CYS A 137 10.86 -5.74 -8.89
N ILE A 138 10.69 -6.00 -10.19
CA ILE A 138 10.35 -7.33 -10.70
C ILE A 138 11.41 -8.40 -10.36
N ASP A 139 12.70 -8.05 -10.35
CA ASP A 139 13.77 -8.99 -10.01
C ASP A 139 13.86 -9.30 -8.53
N PHE A 140 13.44 -8.36 -7.68
CA PHE A 140 13.37 -8.59 -6.24
C PHE A 140 12.18 -9.46 -5.84
N PHE A 141 11.01 -9.21 -6.44
CA PHE A 141 9.74 -9.71 -5.92
C PHE A 141 9.08 -10.80 -6.77
N MET A 142 9.43 -10.95 -8.05
CA MET A 142 8.92 -12.05 -8.89
C MET A 142 9.96 -13.16 -9.03
N ARG A 143 9.88 -14.16 -8.14
CA ARG A 143 10.85 -15.26 -8.04
C ARG A 143 10.57 -16.41 -8.99
N ASP A 144 9.29 -16.76 -9.19
CA ASP A 144 8.91 -17.87 -10.07
C ASP A 144 8.28 -17.37 -11.37
N ARG A 145 9.01 -17.51 -12.48
CA ARG A 145 8.59 -17.10 -13.82
C ARG A 145 8.45 -18.31 -14.75
N SER A 146 8.28 -19.50 -14.17
CA SER A 146 8.32 -20.77 -14.92
C SER A 146 7.05 -21.03 -15.72
N SER A 147 5.93 -20.41 -15.37
CA SER A 147 4.64 -20.54 -16.07
C SER A 147 3.79 -19.27 -15.94
N ALA A 148 2.78 -19.13 -16.81
CA ALA A 148 1.77 -18.08 -16.72
C ALA A 148 1.06 -18.08 -15.35
N GLU A 149 0.72 -19.27 -14.84
CA GLU A 149 0.09 -19.44 -13.52
C GLU A 149 0.97 -18.84 -12.40
N ARG A 150 2.28 -19.11 -12.43
CA ARG A 150 3.23 -18.57 -11.45
C ARG A 150 3.43 -17.07 -11.58
N VAL A 151 3.45 -16.54 -12.80
CA VAL A 151 3.51 -15.10 -13.01
C VAL A 151 2.23 -14.42 -12.50
N ASN A 152 1.06 -14.95 -12.85
CA ASN A 152 -0.23 -14.42 -12.39
C ASN A 152 -0.33 -14.41 -10.86
N SER A 153 0.10 -15.47 -10.18
CA SER A 153 0.07 -15.52 -8.71
C SER A 153 0.94 -14.47 -8.03
N GLN A 154 1.86 -13.83 -8.75
CA GLN A 154 2.76 -12.79 -8.24
C GLN A 154 2.46 -11.39 -8.81
N LEU A 155 1.48 -11.24 -9.71
CA LEU A 155 1.18 -9.94 -10.34
C LEU A 155 0.76 -8.88 -9.32
N SER A 156 -0.04 -9.26 -8.32
CA SER A 156 -0.48 -8.33 -7.27
C SER A 156 0.73 -7.79 -6.48
N THR A 157 1.63 -8.67 -6.05
CA THR A 157 2.91 -8.31 -5.44
C THR A 157 3.76 -7.45 -6.37
N ALA A 158 3.87 -7.80 -7.65
CA ALA A 158 4.66 -7.03 -8.61
C ALA A 158 4.16 -5.58 -8.75
N VAL A 159 2.85 -5.38 -8.87
CA VAL A 159 2.25 -4.04 -8.95
C VAL A 159 2.46 -3.27 -7.64
N HIS A 160 2.24 -3.91 -6.49
CA HIS A 160 2.44 -3.33 -5.17
C HIS A 160 3.89 -2.82 -4.99
N GLU A 161 4.86 -3.70 -5.20
CA GLU A 161 6.27 -3.42 -4.92
C GLU A 161 6.89 -2.46 -5.94
N CYS A 162 6.48 -2.54 -7.21
CA CYS A 162 6.86 -1.52 -8.19
C CYS A 162 6.21 -0.16 -7.88
N GLY A 163 5.07 -0.14 -7.21
CA GLY A 163 4.46 1.05 -6.64
C GLY A 163 5.34 1.75 -5.61
N HIS A 164 5.91 0.97 -4.67
CA HIS A 164 6.92 1.48 -3.72
C HIS A 164 8.14 2.07 -4.43
N PHE A 165 8.67 1.39 -5.44
CA PHE A 165 9.81 1.88 -6.22
C PHE A 165 9.49 3.19 -6.95
N LEU A 166 8.27 3.30 -7.48
CA LEU A 166 7.80 4.52 -8.11
C LEU A 166 7.67 5.66 -7.08
N ASN A 167 7.03 5.41 -5.93
CA ASN A 167 6.91 6.39 -4.85
C ASN A 167 8.29 6.92 -4.42
N MET A 168 9.25 6.02 -4.15
CA MET A 168 10.61 6.41 -3.76
C MET A 168 11.33 7.24 -4.84
N SER A 169 11.16 6.89 -6.12
CA SER A 169 11.74 7.66 -7.23
C SER A 169 11.15 9.06 -7.39
N LEU A 170 9.98 9.30 -6.80
CA LEU A 170 9.22 10.54 -6.85
C LEU A 170 9.32 11.36 -5.54
N ASN A 171 10.33 11.07 -4.70
CA ASN A 171 10.65 11.71 -3.42
C ASN A 171 9.82 11.24 -2.21
N ASP A 172 9.42 9.96 -2.14
CA ASP A 172 8.78 9.30 -0.97
C ASP A 172 7.40 9.86 -0.54
N ASP A 173 6.93 10.92 -1.18
CA ASP A 173 5.73 11.66 -0.80
C ASP A 173 4.72 11.77 -1.96
N ALA A 174 4.91 10.97 -3.02
CA ALA A 174 4.08 10.98 -4.21
C ALA A 174 3.23 9.70 -4.32
N PHE A 175 1.92 9.90 -4.35
CA PHE A 175 0.90 8.86 -4.37
C PHE A 175 0.29 8.77 -5.77
N VAL A 176 0.63 7.71 -6.51
CA VAL A 176 0.10 7.46 -7.86
C VAL A 176 -1.23 6.72 -7.74
N ILE A 177 -2.33 7.45 -7.89
CA ILE A 177 -3.69 6.94 -7.68
C ILE A 177 -4.31 6.48 -9.01
N ARG A 178 -4.15 7.28 -10.06
CA ARG A 178 -4.54 6.96 -11.44
C ARG A 178 -3.45 7.45 -12.38
N ARG A 179 -3.51 7.06 -13.65
CA ARG A 179 -2.54 7.51 -14.68
C ARG A 179 -2.46 9.04 -14.80
N ASP A 180 -3.57 9.73 -14.54
CA ASP A 180 -3.70 11.18 -14.61
C ASP A 180 -3.79 11.85 -13.23
N LEU A 181 -3.78 11.07 -12.15
CA LEU A 181 -3.94 11.56 -10.78
C LEU A 181 -2.78 11.09 -9.91
N GLN A 182 -1.86 12.01 -9.66
CA GLN A 182 -0.82 11.89 -8.65
C GLN A 182 -1.05 12.98 -7.59
N ILE A 183 -0.99 12.60 -6.33
CA ILE A 183 -1.04 13.53 -5.19
C ILE A 183 0.36 13.55 -4.56
N THR A 184 0.87 14.72 -4.18
CA THR A 184 2.18 14.81 -3.52
C THR A 184 2.07 15.67 -2.27
N CYS A 185 2.24 15.05 -1.10
CA CYS A 185 2.05 15.71 0.19
C CYS A 185 3.34 15.66 1.00
N GLN A 186 3.80 16.81 1.48
CA GLN A 186 5.06 16.93 2.21
C GLN A 186 4.88 16.85 3.72
N ASP A 187 5.98 16.62 4.42
CA ASP A 187 6.11 16.67 5.88
C ASP A 187 5.26 15.63 6.62
N GLY A 188 4.81 14.56 5.96
CA GLY A 188 3.98 13.52 6.58
C GLY A 188 4.73 12.42 7.31
N ASP A 189 6.06 12.45 7.34
CA ASP A 189 6.85 11.51 8.13
C ASP A 189 6.78 11.85 9.64
N SER A 190 7.33 10.99 10.49
CA SER A 190 7.38 11.20 11.93
C SER A 190 8.33 12.36 12.30
N THR A 191 8.11 12.99 13.45
CA THR A 191 8.94 14.11 13.92
C THR A 191 10.41 13.78 14.04
N ASP A 192 10.75 12.55 14.44
CA ASP A 192 12.13 12.08 14.55
C ASP A 192 12.79 11.85 13.17
N ARG A 193 11.96 11.88 12.12
CA ARG A 193 12.34 11.75 10.72
C ARG A 193 12.08 13.04 9.92
N PHE A 194 12.11 14.19 10.60
CA PHE A 194 11.95 15.53 10.03
C PHE A 194 10.56 15.84 9.46
N GLY A 195 9.56 15.01 9.70
CA GLY A 195 8.17 15.31 9.37
C GLY A 195 7.40 15.97 10.51
N ARG A 196 6.08 15.98 10.39
CA ARG A 196 5.16 16.67 11.31
C ARG A 196 4.12 15.74 11.94
N THR A 197 4.24 14.44 11.73
CA THR A 197 3.37 13.43 12.33
C THR A 197 4.14 12.60 13.35
N PHE A 198 3.58 11.49 13.83
CA PHE A 198 4.25 10.56 14.75
C PHE A 198 4.48 9.20 14.09
N ALA A 199 5.36 8.37 14.66
CA ALA A 199 5.61 7.02 14.15
C ALA A 199 4.32 6.17 14.13
N ARG A 200 4.03 5.50 13.01
CA ARG A 200 2.80 4.71 12.84
C ARG A 200 2.71 3.56 13.83
N SER A 201 3.83 2.99 14.28
CA SER A 201 3.87 1.95 15.33
C SER A 201 3.19 2.36 16.65
N ARG A 202 3.13 3.68 16.97
CA ARG A 202 2.47 4.18 18.19
C ARG A 202 0.99 3.83 18.27
N ILE A 203 0.33 3.53 17.15
CA ILE A 203 -1.08 3.09 17.22
C ILE A 203 -1.23 1.73 17.90
N ASN A 204 -0.15 0.94 18.08
CA ASN A 204 -0.17 -0.25 18.92
C ASN A 204 -0.51 0.05 20.38
N ASP A 205 -0.31 1.29 20.84
CA ASP A 205 -0.60 1.72 22.22
C ASP A 205 -2.07 2.15 22.44
N ASP A 206 -2.88 2.20 21.38
CA ASP A 206 -4.30 2.54 21.50
C ASP A 206 -5.15 1.38 22.05
N ASP A 207 -6.41 1.66 22.42
CA ASP A 207 -7.32 0.61 22.89
C ASP A 207 -7.83 -0.30 21.76
N TYR A 208 -7.75 0.15 20.51
CA TYR A 208 -8.19 -0.59 19.33
C TYR A 208 -7.22 -1.73 18.96
N SER A 209 -5.93 -1.61 19.29
CA SER A 209 -4.92 -2.65 19.06
C SER A 209 -5.29 -3.97 19.73
N ARG A 210 -6.05 -3.94 20.82
CA ARG A 210 -6.54 -5.13 21.53
C ARG A 210 -7.64 -5.87 20.79
N LEU A 211 -8.36 -5.21 19.87
CA LEU A 211 -9.42 -5.84 19.08
C LEU A 211 -8.86 -6.78 18.02
N ARG A 212 -7.64 -6.49 17.54
CA ARG A 212 -6.89 -7.33 16.62
C ARG A 212 -5.39 -7.13 16.85
N PRO A 213 -4.80 -7.82 17.84
CA PRO A 213 -3.40 -7.61 18.22
C PRO A 213 -2.43 -8.14 17.16
N PRO A 214 -1.18 -7.65 17.11
CA PRO A 214 -0.14 -8.21 16.24
C PRO A 214 0.02 -9.71 16.46
N CYS A 215 0.31 -10.44 15.38
CA CYS A 215 0.43 -11.89 15.44
C CYS A 215 1.68 -12.41 16.18
N GLN A 216 2.71 -11.57 16.34
CA GLN A 216 3.99 -11.93 16.95
C GLN A 216 4.63 -13.15 16.28
N GLY A 217 4.54 -13.23 14.95
CA GLY A 217 5.05 -14.34 14.14
C GLY A 217 4.17 -15.59 14.14
N ASN A 218 3.04 -15.59 14.84
CA ASN A 218 2.01 -16.61 14.66
C ASN A 218 1.16 -16.34 13.41
N ARG A 219 0.39 -17.32 12.96
CA ARG A 219 -0.55 -17.16 11.84
C ARG A 219 -1.95 -17.58 12.28
N SER A 220 -2.57 -16.77 13.11
CA SER A 220 -3.95 -16.97 13.58
C SER A 220 -4.90 -16.05 12.80
N PRO A 221 -6.12 -16.49 12.47
CA PRO A 221 -7.14 -15.61 11.91
C PRO A 221 -7.51 -14.45 12.87
N ASP A 222 -7.31 -14.63 14.17
CA ASP A 222 -7.70 -13.66 15.21
C ASP A 222 -6.67 -12.54 15.46
N CYS A 223 -5.57 -12.49 14.69
CA CYS A 223 -4.50 -11.51 14.87
C CYS A 223 -4.20 -10.71 13.59
N ASP A 224 -3.52 -9.58 13.77
CA ASP A 224 -3.08 -8.70 12.70
C ASP A 224 -1.68 -9.10 12.23
N SER A 225 -1.61 -9.87 11.14
CA SER A 225 -0.33 -10.28 10.54
C SER A 225 0.39 -9.12 9.85
N TYR A 226 -0.34 -8.07 9.48
CA TYR A 226 0.25 -6.88 8.86
C TYR A 226 0.97 -6.04 9.92
N ALA A 227 0.45 -5.99 11.16
CA ALA A 227 1.07 -5.21 12.23
C ALA A 227 2.51 -5.65 12.55
N ASP A 228 2.81 -6.95 12.44
CA ASP A 228 4.16 -7.50 12.62
C ASP A 228 5.18 -6.97 11.57
N ILE A 229 4.69 -6.40 10.47
CA ILE A 229 5.48 -5.97 9.31
C ILE A 229 5.53 -4.44 9.21
N TYR A 230 4.38 -3.78 9.41
CA TYR A 230 4.25 -2.34 9.14
C TYR A 230 4.13 -1.49 10.39
N LEU A 231 3.75 -2.08 11.53
CA LEU A 231 3.68 -1.41 12.82
C LEU A 231 4.75 -1.95 13.78
N ASP A 232 5.83 -2.51 13.23
CA ASP A 232 6.95 -3.04 13.99
C ASP A 232 7.78 -1.94 14.65
N GLY A 233 8.71 -2.35 15.51
CA GLY A 233 9.71 -1.45 16.09
C GLY A 233 9.30 -0.72 17.37
N ASP A 234 10.25 0.07 17.86
CA ASP A 234 10.10 0.97 19.00
C ASP A 234 10.70 2.33 18.63
N PRO A 235 9.86 3.33 18.31
CA PRO A 235 10.34 4.63 17.82
C PRO A 235 11.06 5.46 18.91
N ASP A 236 11.16 4.98 20.15
CA ASP A 236 11.98 5.57 21.20
C ASP A 236 13.40 4.97 21.29
N ASN A 237 13.72 3.98 20.45
CA ASN A 237 15.05 3.35 20.41
C ASN A 237 15.97 4.01 19.35
N ASP A 238 17.23 3.57 19.27
CA ASP A 238 18.23 4.11 18.33
C ASP A 238 18.27 3.33 16.98
N ASP A 239 17.50 2.26 16.85
CA ASP A 239 17.40 1.40 15.67
C ASP A 239 16.26 1.90 14.77
N PHE A 240 16.39 1.69 13.45
CA PHE A 240 15.33 2.06 12.51
C PHE A 240 14.51 0.83 12.15
N GLU A 241 13.21 0.93 12.36
CA GLU A 241 12.21 -0.05 12.00
C GLU A 241 11.13 0.52 11.06
N GLY A 242 10.40 -0.35 10.39
CA GLY A 242 9.37 0.06 9.43
C GLY A 242 8.27 0.90 10.07
N GLY A 243 7.90 0.59 11.31
CA GLY A 243 6.89 1.32 12.06
C GLY A 243 7.29 2.71 12.56
N ASP A 244 8.57 3.10 12.48
CA ASP A 244 9.05 4.44 12.88
C ASP A 244 8.63 5.55 11.91
N GLN A 245 8.21 5.15 10.71
CA GLN A 245 7.77 6.05 9.66
C GLN A 245 6.41 6.69 10.01
N GLY A 246 6.16 7.88 9.47
CA GLY A 246 4.96 8.66 9.76
C GLY A 246 3.70 8.27 8.98
N PHE A 247 2.78 9.23 8.93
CA PHE A 247 1.48 9.07 8.26
C PHE A 247 1.61 8.94 6.73
N ASN A 248 2.60 9.58 6.12
CA ASN A 248 2.84 9.47 4.67
C ASN A 248 3.03 8.01 4.26
N MET A 249 3.85 7.25 4.99
CA MET A 249 4.08 5.83 4.71
C MET A 249 2.87 4.95 5.02
N LEU A 250 2.07 5.29 6.03
CA LEU A 250 0.78 4.61 6.23
C LEU A 250 -0.15 4.82 5.03
N ALA A 251 -0.28 6.07 4.55
CA ALA A 251 -1.11 6.40 3.40
C ALA A 251 -0.59 5.76 2.10
N GLU A 252 0.73 5.69 1.95
CA GLU A 252 1.41 5.06 0.81
C GLU A 252 1.07 3.57 0.74
N GLU A 253 1.20 2.84 1.86
CA GLU A 253 0.85 1.41 1.91
C GLU A 253 -0.62 1.17 1.54
N VAL A 254 -1.54 2.04 1.99
CA VAL A 254 -2.96 1.91 1.63
C VAL A 254 -3.14 2.03 0.11
N VAL A 255 -2.43 2.95 -0.55
CA VAL A 255 -2.46 3.07 -2.02
C VAL A 255 -1.95 1.79 -2.68
N GLN A 256 -0.88 1.19 -2.16
CA GLN A 256 -0.36 -0.07 -2.72
C GLN A 256 -1.26 -1.26 -2.48
N TYR A 257 -1.92 -1.36 -1.31
CA TYR A 257 -2.92 -2.39 -1.07
C TYR A 257 -4.17 -2.21 -1.95
N ILE A 258 -4.58 -0.97 -2.26
CA ILE A 258 -5.62 -0.70 -3.26
C ILE A 258 -5.20 -1.24 -4.64
N ASN A 259 -3.98 -0.93 -5.08
CA ASN A 259 -3.45 -1.46 -6.34
C ASN A 259 -3.34 -3.00 -6.32
N SER A 260 -3.07 -3.59 -5.14
CA SER A 260 -3.00 -5.04 -4.93
C SER A 260 -4.37 -5.70 -5.11
N LEU A 261 -5.44 -5.17 -4.50
CA LEU A 261 -6.79 -5.68 -4.69
C LEU A 261 -7.26 -5.47 -6.13
N ALA A 262 -7.00 -4.32 -6.74
CA ALA A 262 -7.34 -4.08 -8.13
C ALA A 262 -6.68 -5.11 -9.06
N THR A 263 -5.40 -5.40 -8.83
CA THR A 263 -4.67 -6.43 -9.60
C THR A 263 -5.25 -7.82 -9.34
N SER A 264 -5.47 -8.20 -8.07
CA SER A 264 -6.05 -9.49 -7.72
C SER A 264 -7.47 -9.66 -8.28
N TYR A 265 -8.26 -8.59 -8.33
CA TYR A 265 -9.56 -8.57 -8.97
C TYR A 265 -9.43 -8.74 -10.49
N ALA A 266 -8.46 -8.10 -11.15
CA ALA A 266 -8.26 -8.25 -12.58
C ALA A 266 -7.89 -9.69 -13.02
N ILE A 267 -7.32 -10.50 -12.14
CA ILE A 267 -6.84 -11.86 -12.46
C ILE A 267 -7.41 -12.96 -11.54
N TYR A 268 -8.53 -12.69 -10.86
CA TYR A 268 -9.07 -13.61 -9.85
C TYR A 268 -9.44 -14.99 -10.42
N ASP A 269 -9.90 -15.02 -11.67
CA ASP A 269 -10.24 -16.22 -12.46
C ASP A 269 -9.01 -17.07 -12.83
N GLN A 270 -7.80 -16.51 -12.71
CA GLN A 270 -6.54 -17.22 -12.92
C GLN A 270 -5.94 -17.75 -11.61
N SER A 271 -6.46 -17.33 -10.45
CA SER A 271 -5.98 -17.82 -9.15
C SER A 271 -6.69 -19.11 -8.74
N ARG A 272 -5.93 -20.04 -8.16
CA ARG A 272 -6.48 -21.26 -7.54
C ARG A 272 -6.58 -21.17 -6.02
N TYR A 273 -6.01 -20.12 -5.43
CA TYR A 273 -5.85 -19.96 -4.00
C TYR A 273 -6.55 -18.69 -3.53
N SER A 274 -7.02 -18.72 -2.30
CA SER A 274 -7.48 -17.51 -1.63
C SER A 274 -6.29 -16.60 -1.32
N THR A 275 -6.55 -15.30 -1.30
CA THR A 275 -5.57 -14.26 -0.97
C THR A 275 -6.17 -13.33 0.09
N SER A 276 -5.31 -12.59 0.78
CA SER A 276 -5.70 -11.59 1.78
C SER A 276 -5.82 -10.18 1.18
N ALA A 277 -6.08 -10.05 -0.13
CA ALA A 277 -6.05 -8.75 -0.81
C ALA A 277 -7.10 -7.77 -0.26
N ARG A 278 -8.32 -8.24 0.01
CA ARG A 278 -9.38 -7.45 0.66
C ARG A 278 -9.00 -7.14 2.10
N ASP A 279 -8.51 -8.14 2.84
CA ASP A 279 -8.07 -8.01 4.24
C ASP A 279 -7.02 -6.91 4.39
N GLY A 280 -6.04 -6.85 3.47
CA GLY A 280 -4.95 -5.86 3.50
C GLY A 280 -5.46 -4.42 3.41
N ILE A 281 -6.36 -4.12 2.46
CA ILE A 281 -6.97 -2.79 2.36
C ILE A 281 -7.76 -2.46 3.61
N LEU A 282 -8.62 -3.37 4.07
CA LEU A 282 -9.47 -3.13 5.24
C LEU A 282 -8.62 -2.85 6.49
N THR A 283 -7.55 -3.61 6.71
CA THR A 283 -6.61 -3.38 7.82
C THR A 283 -5.97 -2.00 7.72
N HIS A 284 -5.52 -1.59 6.54
CA HIS A 284 -4.87 -0.30 6.36
C HIS A 284 -5.84 0.89 6.45
N LEU A 285 -7.09 0.74 6.02
CA LEU A 285 -8.16 1.73 6.26
C LEU A 285 -8.44 1.87 7.77
N TRP A 286 -8.53 0.75 8.48
CA TRP A 286 -8.70 0.72 9.93
C TRP A 286 -7.53 1.43 10.63
N TRP A 287 -6.29 1.21 10.17
CA TRP A 287 -5.12 1.90 10.69
C TRP A 287 -5.11 3.40 10.40
N ILE A 288 -5.56 3.87 9.23
CA ILE A 288 -5.74 5.31 8.98
C ILE A 288 -6.67 5.92 10.03
N GLN A 289 -7.84 5.30 10.27
CA GLN A 289 -8.79 5.82 11.24
C GLN A 289 -8.21 5.82 12.66
N ARG A 290 -7.55 4.73 13.07
CA ARG A 290 -6.86 4.62 14.36
C ARG A 290 -5.76 5.67 14.51
N TYR A 291 -4.96 5.88 13.48
CA TYR A 291 -3.91 6.89 13.48
C TYR A 291 -4.50 8.29 13.71
N LEU A 292 -5.58 8.65 13.01
CA LEU A 292 -6.26 9.93 13.19
C LEU A 292 -6.86 10.07 14.59
N ALA A 293 -7.55 9.05 15.10
CA ALA A 293 -8.13 9.06 16.43
C ALA A 293 -7.04 9.17 17.53
N HIS A 294 -5.95 8.42 17.38
CA HIS A 294 -4.81 8.50 18.28
C HIS A 294 -4.10 9.85 18.19
N ALA A 295 -4.00 10.43 16.99
CA ALA A 295 -3.49 11.78 16.79
C ALA A 295 -4.33 12.81 17.54
N ARG A 296 -5.66 12.74 17.40
CA ARG A 296 -6.59 13.66 18.08
C ARG A 296 -6.37 13.67 19.58
N ASP A 297 -6.18 12.49 20.17
CA ASP A 297 -6.16 12.32 21.62
C ASP A 297 -4.76 12.48 22.24
N ARG A 298 -3.69 12.07 21.53
CA ARG A 298 -2.32 12.00 22.07
C ARG A 298 -1.31 12.88 21.33
N TYR A 299 -1.52 13.13 20.05
CA TYR A 299 -0.61 13.92 19.20
C TYR A 299 -1.36 15.06 18.47
N PRO A 300 -1.99 16.00 19.21
CA PRO A 300 -2.92 16.96 18.61
C PRO A 300 -2.26 17.88 17.57
N ALA A 301 -0.94 18.10 17.65
CA ALA A 301 -0.19 18.83 16.62
C ALA A 301 -0.16 18.09 15.27
N ALA A 302 -0.04 16.75 15.28
CA ALA A 302 -0.11 15.91 14.09
C ALA A 302 -1.53 15.89 13.51
N HIS A 303 -2.56 15.77 14.36
CA HIS A 303 -3.96 15.84 13.93
C HIS A 303 -4.28 17.18 13.27
N GLN A 304 -3.91 18.29 13.91
CA GLN A 304 -4.08 19.63 13.34
C GLN A 304 -3.29 19.82 12.05
N PHE A 305 -2.10 19.22 11.94
CA PHE A 305 -1.34 19.27 10.69
C PHE A 305 -2.07 18.52 9.57
N ILE A 306 -2.49 17.28 9.80
CA ILE A 306 -3.15 16.44 8.80
C ILE A 306 -4.48 17.09 8.36
N LEU A 307 -5.35 17.44 9.31
CA LEU A 307 -6.65 18.05 9.01
C LEU A 307 -6.52 19.50 8.54
N GLY A 308 -5.44 20.21 8.89
CA GLY A 308 -5.16 21.56 8.42
C GLY A 308 -4.56 21.60 7.01
N ASN A 309 -3.96 20.50 6.54
CA ASN A 309 -3.29 20.42 5.25
C ASN A 309 -4.24 19.91 4.14
N ASP A 310 -4.46 20.74 3.12
CA ASP A 310 -5.34 20.40 1.99
C ASP A 310 -4.89 19.15 1.24
N CYS A 311 -3.59 18.95 1.09
CA CYS A 311 -3.07 17.78 0.40
C CYS A 311 -3.46 16.49 1.12
N TYR A 312 -3.26 16.41 2.44
CA TYR A 312 -3.60 15.20 3.19
C TYR A 312 -5.10 14.95 3.26
N ARG A 313 -5.93 15.99 3.40
CA ARG A 313 -7.40 15.81 3.32
C ARG A 313 -7.80 15.21 1.98
N ARG A 314 -7.27 15.75 0.88
CA ARG A 314 -7.53 15.24 -0.47
C ARG A 314 -7.04 13.81 -0.65
N LEU A 315 -5.83 13.50 -0.15
CA LEU A 315 -5.27 12.17 -0.21
C LEU A 315 -6.14 11.16 0.53
N ILE A 316 -6.50 11.44 1.79
CA ILE A 316 -7.32 10.55 2.62
C ILE A 316 -8.67 10.28 1.96
N LEU A 317 -9.39 11.32 1.52
CA LEU A 317 -10.69 11.15 0.87
C LEU A 317 -10.57 10.42 -0.48
N THR A 318 -9.50 10.67 -1.24
CA THR A 318 -9.24 9.95 -2.49
C THR A 318 -8.96 8.47 -2.23
N ILE A 319 -8.13 8.14 -1.22
CA ILE A 319 -7.86 6.77 -0.78
C ILE A 319 -9.15 6.10 -0.34
N TRP A 320 -9.97 6.77 0.49
CA TRP A 320 -11.22 6.24 1.02
C TRP A 320 -12.21 5.91 -0.11
N GLY A 321 -12.45 6.87 -1.01
CA GLY A 321 -13.34 6.67 -2.16
C GLY A 321 -12.87 5.54 -3.08
N ARG A 322 -11.57 5.51 -3.38
CA ARG A 322 -10.97 4.47 -4.21
C ARG A 322 -11.00 3.09 -3.56
N ALA A 323 -10.73 3.00 -2.26
CA ALA A 323 -10.78 1.74 -1.55
C ALA A 323 -12.18 1.15 -1.58
N TRP A 324 -13.21 1.94 -1.25
CA TRP A 324 -14.60 1.48 -1.29
C TRP A 324 -15.06 1.09 -2.69
N LEU A 325 -14.59 1.77 -3.73
CA LEU A 325 -14.87 1.38 -5.12
C LEU A 325 -14.43 -0.07 -5.42
N TYR A 326 -13.23 -0.48 -4.99
CA TYR A 326 -12.76 -1.86 -5.19
C TYR A 326 -13.29 -2.85 -4.15
N LEU A 327 -13.50 -2.42 -2.90
CA LEU A 327 -14.11 -3.27 -1.88
C LEU A 327 -15.54 -3.67 -2.27
N GLU A 328 -16.35 -2.75 -2.81
CA GLU A 328 -17.69 -3.09 -3.31
C GLU A 328 -17.63 -4.04 -4.51
N ALA A 329 -16.77 -3.75 -5.49
CA ALA A 329 -16.65 -4.57 -6.70
C ALA A 329 -16.20 -6.02 -6.43
N THR A 330 -15.57 -6.27 -5.29
CA THR A 330 -14.99 -7.56 -4.90
C THR A 330 -15.73 -8.26 -3.76
N GLU A 331 -16.82 -7.69 -3.24
CA GLU A 331 -17.54 -8.19 -2.07
C GLU A 331 -17.91 -9.68 -2.17
N GLU A 332 -18.39 -10.10 -3.35
CA GLU A 332 -18.86 -11.47 -3.60
C GLU A 332 -17.74 -12.45 -4.03
N ILE A 333 -16.49 -12.00 -4.10
CA ILE A 333 -15.36 -12.83 -4.55
C ILE A 333 -14.61 -13.38 -3.34
N SER A 334 -15.13 -14.49 -2.79
CA SER A 334 -14.57 -15.15 -1.59
C SER A 334 -13.08 -15.53 -1.69
N GLN A 335 -12.51 -15.67 -2.89
CA GLN A 335 -11.08 -15.92 -3.08
C GLN A 335 -10.18 -14.72 -2.75
N LEU A 336 -10.74 -13.51 -2.63
CA LEU A 336 -9.97 -12.28 -2.37
C LEU A 336 -9.92 -11.90 -0.89
N THR A 337 -10.48 -12.73 -0.01
CA THR A 337 -10.59 -12.47 1.42
C THR A 337 -10.31 -13.74 2.23
N ILE A 338 -9.72 -13.58 3.41
CA ILE A 338 -9.58 -14.66 4.40
C ILE A 338 -10.47 -14.34 5.62
N ASN A 339 -10.31 -13.14 6.18
CA ASN A 339 -11.04 -12.66 7.37
C ASN A 339 -11.72 -11.29 7.14
N GLY A 340 -11.95 -10.90 5.87
CA GLY A 340 -12.42 -9.56 5.53
C GLY A 340 -13.67 -9.09 6.28
N GLY A 341 -14.65 -9.96 6.56
CA GLY A 341 -15.85 -9.55 7.32
C GLY A 341 -15.57 -9.14 8.78
N GLU A 342 -14.60 -9.78 9.43
CA GLU A 342 -14.18 -9.41 10.79
C GLU A 342 -13.43 -8.09 10.79
N ILE A 343 -12.53 -7.88 9.83
CA ILE A 343 -11.75 -6.65 9.70
C ILE A 343 -12.65 -5.48 9.29
N GLU A 344 -13.61 -5.72 8.40
CA GLU A 344 -14.61 -4.72 7.99
C GLU A 344 -15.43 -4.23 9.18
N THR A 345 -15.79 -5.12 10.11
CA THR A 345 -16.46 -4.73 11.36
C THR A 345 -15.62 -3.71 12.17
N LEU A 346 -14.29 -3.81 12.13
CA LEU A 346 -13.39 -2.85 12.79
C LEU A 346 -13.35 -1.49 12.07
N VAL A 347 -13.32 -1.51 10.73
CA VAL A 347 -13.37 -0.29 9.89
C VAL A 347 -14.69 0.47 10.10
N LEU A 348 -15.77 -0.27 10.38
CA LEU A 348 -17.12 0.24 10.60
C LEU A 348 -17.38 0.75 12.02
N ASP A 349 -16.39 0.76 12.92
CA ASP A 349 -16.56 1.33 14.26
C ASP A 349 -16.98 2.81 14.14
N PRO A 350 -18.13 3.23 14.69
CA PRO A 350 -18.63 4.60 14.53
C PRO A 350 -17.67 5.68 15.05
N ASN A 351 -16.88 5.38 16.07
CA ASN A 351 -15.91 6.33 16.62
C ASN A 351 -14.72 6.53 15.68
N LEU A 352 -14.35 5.49 14.93
CA LEU A 352 -13.29 5.55 13.92
C LEU A 352 -13.79 6.17 12.61
N LEU A 353 -15.03 5.87 12.20
CA LEU A 353 -15.68 6.54 11.07
C LEU A 353 -15.84 8.05 11.29
N ALA A 354 -16.00 8.50 12.53
CA ALA A 354 -16.04 9.92 12.86
C ALA A 354 -14.74 10.67 12.47
N GLU A 355 -13.59 10.00 12.39
CA GLU A 355 -12.35 10.64 11.90
C GLU A 355 -12.39 10.88 10.39
N ILE A 356 -13.00 9.98 9.61
CA ILE A 356 -13.22 10.23 8.17
C ILE A 356 -14.19 11.40 7.98
N GLU A 357 -15.24 11.46 8.80
CA GLU A 357 -16.18 12.59 8.78
C GLU A 357 -15.47 13.91 9.15
N ALA A 358 -14.61 13.92 10.17
CA ALA A 358 -13.82 15.10 10.52
C ALA A 358 -12.91 15.57 9.35
N VAL A 359 -12.39 14.63 8.54
CA VAL A 359 -11.64 14.98 7.32
C VAL A 359 -12.56 15.60 6.26
N ARG A 360 -13.78 15.08 6.07
CA ARG A 360 -14.79 15.67 5.15
C ARG A 360 -15.17 17.09 5.57
N GLU A 361 -15.47 17.29 6.85
CA GLU A 361 -15.79 18.60 7.43
C GLU A 361 -14.62 19.59 7.24
N ALA A 362 -13.40 19.15 7.55
CA ALA A 362 -12.20 19.98 7.36
C ALA A 362 -11.91 20.27 5.89
N HIS A 363 -12.33 19.40 4.96
CA HIS A 363 -12.25 19.62 3.53
C HIS A 363 -13.34 20.56 3.01
N GLY A 364 -14.43 20.72 3.77
CA GLY A 364 -15.56 21.59 3.43
C GLY A 364 -16.68 20.88 2.66
N CYS A 365 -16.75 19.55 2.74
CA CYS A 365 -17.92 18.78 2.29
C CYS A 365 -19.15 19.13 3.13
N ARG A 366 -20.34 19.12 2.52
CA ARG A 366 -21.59 19.60 3.15
C ARG A 366 -22.81 18.83 2.68
#